data_AF-A0A0R3WIV7-F1
#
_entry.id   AF-A0A0R3WIV7-F1
#
_cell.length_a   1.000
_cell.length_b   1.000
_cell.length_c   1.000
_cell.angle_alpha   90.00
_cell.angle_beta   90.00
_cell.angle_gamma   90.00
#
_symmetry.space_group_name_H-M   'P 1'
#
loop_
_entity.id
_entity.type
_entity.pdbx_description
1 polymer ?
#
loop_
_entity_poly.entity_id
_entity_poly.type
_entity_poly.pdbx_seq_one_letter_code
_entity_poly.pdbx_strand_id
1 'polypeptide(L)'
;MAENSVRMIVRKLTFAPDEAGPQPTAEVVRDFLMSLGSLRVEASLDKQKYFHGESIVVNVLVDNNSTKTVKRIKLIVRQYTVICLPNASHYKCNVAEINSEEGFPIWPSQTGWCKVYRLCPLLVDNRDKSGLALDGDLKNEDTNLASSTMCVEFAK
;
A
#
# COMPACT_ATOMS: atom_id res chain seq x y z
N MET A 1 26.60 -39.33 -11.10
CA MET A 1 26.69 -37.96 -10.55
C MET A 1 26.69 -38.10 -9.04
N ALA A 2 27.62 -37.43 -8.36
CA ALA A 2 28.17 -37.82 -7.05
C ALA A 2 27.14 -38.22 -5.97
N GLU A 3 27.35 -39.40 -5.38
CA GLU A 3 26.54 -40.00 -4.29
C GLU A 3 26.73 -39.33 -2.91
N ASN A 4 27.55 -38.27 -2.84
CA ASN A 4 27.87 -37.51 -1.63
C ASN A 4 27.58 -36.01 -1.81
N SER A 5 26.35 -35.62 -2.17
CA SER A 5 25.94 -34.21 -2.24
C SER A 5 24.57 -33.99 -1.63
N VAL A 6 24.48 -32.97 -0.76
CA VAL A 6 23.23 -32.48 -0.18
C VAL A 6 23.00 -31.05 -0.66
N ARG A 7 21.77 -30.75 -1.09
CA ARG A 7 21.32 -29.40 -1.42
C ARG A 7 20.22 -28.97 -0.46
N MET A 8 20.41 -27.82 0.18
CA MET A 8 19.42 -27.19 1.03
C MET A 8 19.13 -25.78 0.51
N ILE A 9 17.85 -25.41 0.45
CA ILE A 9 17.41 -24.05 0.14
C ILE A 9 17.23 -23.31 1.47
N VAL A 10 17.81 -22.13 1.57
CA VAL A 10 17.67 -21.24 2.73
C VAL A 10 17.00 -19.94 2.31
N ARG A 11 16.26 -19.31 3.22
CA ARG A 11 15.58 -18.02 2.97
C ARG A 11 16.29 -16.92 3.74
N LYS A 12 16.52 -15.79 3.07
CA LYS A 12 16.94 -14.53 3.71
C LYS A 12 15.71 -13.64 3.83
N LEU A 13 15.28 -13.38 5.07
CA LEU A 13 14.15 -12.49 5.35
C LEU A 13 14.68 -11.10 5.75
N THR A 14 13.97 -10.06 5.32
CA THR A 14 14.23 -8.69 5.76
C THR A 14 13.43 -8.42 7.02
N PHE A 15 14.12 -8.19 8.13
CA PHE A 15 13.53 -7.73 9.39
C PHE A 15 13.59 -6.20 9.45
N ALA A 16 12.52 -5.58 9.95
CA ALA A 16 12.46 -4.14 10.21
C ALA A 16 12.38 -3.92 11.73
N PRO A 17 13.30 -3.13 12.34
CA PRO A 17 13.24 -2.85 13.76
C PRO A 17 12.03 -2.00 14.12
N ASP A 18 11.46 -2.28 15.29
CA ASP A 18 10.31 -1.58 15.87
C ASP A 18 10.72 -0.24 16.48
N GLU A 19 11.13 0.66 15.60
CA GLU A 19 11.42 2.05 15.92
C GLU A 19 10.27 2.92 15.41
N ALA A 20 9.71 3.72 16.31
CA ALA A 20 8.66 4.67 15.98
C ALA A 20 9.23 5.77 15.05
N GLY A 21 8.89 5.68 13.77
CA GLY A 21 9.11 6.74 12.79
C GLY A 21 8.01 7.80 12.84
N PRO A 22 8.19 8.94 12.16
CA PRO A 22 7.12 9.91 11.97
C PRO A 22 5.93 9.27 11.23
N GLN A 23 4.72 9.65 11.62
CA GLN A 23 3.49 9.22 10.95
C GLN A 23 3.52 9.66 9.47
N PRO A 24 3.40 8.73 8.50
CA PRO A 24 3.32 9.09 7.10
C PRO A 24 2.04 9.88 6.82
N THR A 25 2.17 11.04 6.20
CA THR A 25 1.06 11.93 5.82
C THR A 25 1.22 12.39 4.38
N ALA A 26 0.13 12.45 3.63
CA ALA A 26 0.12 13.03 2.29
C ALA A 26 -1.12 13.90 2.11
N GLU A 27 -0.94 15.07 1.52
CA GLU A 27 -2.02 16.02 1.22
C GLU A 27 -2.06 16.31 -0.28
N VAL A 28 -3.27 16.39 -0.81
CA VAL A 28 -3.54 16.83 -2.18
C VAL A 28 -4.65 17.86 -2.17
N VAL A 29 -4.36 19.02 -2.75
CA VAL A 29 -5.36 20.06 -3.04
C VAL A 29 -5.64 20.06 -4.54
N ARG A 30 -6.93 20.01 -4.91
CA ARG A 30 -7.37 20.04 -6.30
C ARG A 30 -8.37 21.15 -6.54
N ASP A 31 -8.01 22.02 -7.46
CA ASP A 31 -8.91 23.02 -8.02
C ASP A 31 -9.66 22.44 -9.21
N PHE A 32 -10.91 22.86 -9.38
CA PHE A 32 -11.75 22.45 -10.50
C PHE A 32 -12.04 23.65 -11.39
N LEU A 33 -12.03 23.43 -12.71
CA LEU A 33 -12.45 24.44 -13.67
C LEU A 33 -13.89 24.91 -13.31
N MET A 34 -14.09 26.23 -13.28
CA MET A 34 -15.35 26.88 -12.89
C MET A 34 -15.77 26.67 -11.41
N SER A 35 -14.86 26.27 -10.53
CA SER A 35 -15.04 26.30 -9.08
C SER A 35 -14.16 27.41 -8.48
N LEU A 36 -14.73 28.28 -7.64
CA LEU A 36 -13.96 29.30 -6.92
C LEU A 36 -13.20 28.73 -5.70
N GLY A 37 -13.51 27.50 -5.28
CA GLY A 37 -12.83 26.81 -4.20
C GLY A 37 -12.28 25.44 -4.59
N SER A 38 -11.56 24.82 -3.67
CA SER A 38 -10.75 23.61 -3.88
C SER A 38 -11.27 22.41 -3.08
N LEU A 39 -10.90 21.21 -3.50
CA LEU A 39 -11.06 19.99 -2.72
C LEU A 39 -9.70 19.61 -2.15
N ARG A 40 -9.57 19.67 -0.82
CA ARG A 40 -8.38 19.22 -0.09
C ARG A 40 -8.65 17.84 0.49
N VAL A 41 -7.73 16.91 0.23
CA VAL A 41 -7.75 15.56 0.79
C VAL A 41 -6.42 15.30 1.46
N GLU A 42 -6.47 14.94 2.73
CA GLU A 42 -5.32 14.54 3.53
C GLU A 42 -5.49 13.09 3.96
N ALA A 43 -4.44 12.30 3.83
CA ALA A 43 -4.40 10.91 4.28
C ALA A 43 -3.18 10.67 5.15
N SER A 44 -3.38 10.00 6.29
CA SER A 44 -2.30 9.65 7.21
C SER A 44 -2.36 8.18 7.64
N LEU A 45 -1.18 7.60 7.87
CA LEU A 45 -1.01 6.21 8.31
C LEU A 45 -0.59 6.15 9.77
N ASP A 46 -1.08 5.22 10.57
CA ASP A 46 -0.71 5.14 12.00
C ASP A 46 0.77 4.80 12.23
N LYS A 47 1.36 4.01 11.31
CA LYS A 47 2.78 3.60 11.36
C LYS A 47 3.48 3.77 10.02
N GLN A 48 4.80 3.85 10.08
CA GLN A 48 5.66 3.84 8.89
C GLN A 48 6.00 2.42 8.40
N LYS A 49 6.06 1.46 9.32
CA LYS A 49 6.42 0.06 9.08
C LYS A 49 5.27 -0.82 9.54
N TYR A 50 4.97 -1.86 8.77
CA TYR A 50 3.94 -2.85 9.08
C TYR A 50 4.50 -4.24 8.88
N PHE A 51 4.04 -5.18 9.71
CA PHE A 51 4.36 -6.59 9.54
C PHE A 51 3.28 -7.31 8.70
N HIS A 52 3.64 -8.45 8.12
CA HIS A 52 2.67 -9.29 7.42
C HIS A 52 1.55 -9.71 8.37
N GLY A 53 0.30 -9.61 7.91
CA GLY A 53 -0.88 -9.88 8.73
C GLY A 53 -1.36 -8.70 9.58
N GLU A 54 -0.61 -7.60 9.64
CA GLU A 54 -1.03 -6.39 10.35
C GLU A 54 -2.03 -5.58 9.52
N SER A 55 -3.00 -4.95 10.19
CA SER A 55 -3.92 -4.01 9.56
C SER A 55 -3.32 -2.61 9.48
N ILE A 56 -3.23 -2.07 8.27
CA ILE A 56 -2.85 -0.69 7.98
C ILE A 56 -4.02 0.23 8.32
N VAL A 57 -3.83 1.19 9.22
CA VAL A 57 -4.86 2.16 9.58
C VAL A 57 -4.64 3.44 8.78
N VAL A 58 -5.63 3.83 7.99
CA VAL A 58 -5.60 5.01 7.13
C VAL A 58 -6.64 6.01 7.62
N ASN A 59 -6.19 7.14 8.16
CA ASN A 59 -7.07 8.26 8.45
C ASN A 59 -7.20 9.13 7.20
N VAL A 60 -8.43 9.45 6.79
CA VAL A 60 -8.70 10.32 5.64
C VAL A 60 -9.52 11.51 6.09
N LEU A 61 -9.01 12.71 5.81
CA LEU A 61 -9.67 13.98 6.02
C LEU A 61 -9.97 14.65 4.68
N VAL A 62 -11.19 15.16 4.51
CA VAL A 62 -11.65 15.81 3.29
C VAL A 62 -12.29 17.15 3.61
N ASP A 63 -11.71 18.22 3.04
CA ASP A 63 -12.26 19.56 3.04
C ASP A 63 -12.74 19.91 1.64
N ASN A 64 -14.05 19.89 1.41
CA ASN A 64 -14.63 20.18 0.11
C ASN A 64 -15.12 21.63 0.04
N ASN A 65 -14.22 22.57 -0.25
CA ASN A 65 -14.57 23.96 -0.55
C ASN A 65 -14.96 24.15 -2.04
N SER A 66 -15.00 23.08 -2.83
CA SER A 66 -15.33 23.15 -4.25
C SER A 66 -16.84 23.14 -4.51
N THR A 67 -17.24 23.41 -5.75
CA THR A 67 -18.62 23.24 -6.23
C THR A 67 -18.97 21.80 -6.62
N LYS A 68 -18.03 20.85 -6.47
CA LYS A 68 -18.22 19.45 -6.85
C LYS A 68 -18.64 18.60 -5.65
N THR A 69 -19.29 17.48 -5.93
CA THR A 69 -19.73 16.50 -4.92
C THR A 69 -18.84 15.27 -4.96
N VAL A 70 -18.30 14.86 -3.82
CA VAL A 70 -17.54 13.61 -3.72
C VAL A 70 -18.52 12.47 -3.48
N LYS A 71 -18.53 11.44 -4.33
CA LYS A 71 -19.55 10.38 -4.29
C LYS A 71 -19.13 9.11 -3.54
N ARG A 72 -17.84 8.81 -3.53
CA ARG A 72 -17.27 7.60 -2.92
C ARG A 72 -15.78 7.79 -2.71
N ILE A 73 -15.19 6.92 -1.91
CA ILE A 73 -13.74 6.82 -1.77
C ILE A 73 -13.27 5.39 -2.06
N LYS A 74 -12.08 5.31 -2.65
CA LYS A 74 -11.42 4.04 -2.96
C LYS A 74 -10.00 4.07 -2.40
N LEU A 75 -9.70 3.13 -1.51
CA LEU A 75 -8.36 2.92 -0.94
C LEU A 75 -7.75 1.68 -1.56
N ILE A 76 -6.46 1.74 -1.91
CA ILE A 76 -5.75 0.66 -2.58
C ILE A 76 -4.35 0.54 -1.98
N VAL A 77 -4.00 -0.65 -1.48
CA VAL A 77 -2.62 -1.03 -1.21
C VAL A 77 -2.08 -1.68 -2.48
N ARG A 78 -0.95 -1.20 -3.00
CA ARG A 78 -0.38 -1.68 -4.26
C ARG A 78 1.07 -2.07 -4.08
N GLN A 79 1.42 -3.26 -4.53
CA GLN A 79 2.79 -3.72 -4.66
C GLN A 79 3.36 -3.24 -5.99
N TYR A 80 4.55 -2.64 -5.92
CA TYR A 80 5.36 -2.25 -7.07
C TYR A 80 6.58 -3.15 -7.12
N THR A 81 6.71 -3.93 -8.19
CA THR A 81 7.82 -4.86 -8.39
C THR A 81 8.63 -4.43 -9.59
N VAL A 82 9.94 -4.35 -9.41
CA VAL A 82 10.90 -4.07 -10.49
C VAL A 82 11.80 -5.29 -10.64
N ILE A 83 11.75 -5.93 -11.81
CA ILE A 83 12.66 -7.02 -12.17
C ILE A 83 13.74 -6.41 -13.06
N CYS A 84 15.00 -6.45 -12.61
CA CYS A 84 16.10 -5.75 -13.27
C CYS A 84 16.88 -6.59 -14.31
N LEU A 85 16.57 -7.88 -14.48
CA LEU A 85 17.37 -8.84 -15.26
C LEU A 85 16.47 -9.66 -16.22
N PRO A 86 16.81 -9.82 -17.51
CA PRO A 86 17.91 -9.17 -18.25
C PRO A 86 17.62 -7.70 -18.60
N ASN A 87 16.34 -7.28 -18.62
CA ASN A 87 15.90 -5.91 -18.85
C ASN A 87 14.95 -5.48 -17.72
N ALA A 88 14.92 -4.18 -17.42
CA ALA A 88 14.00 -3.62 -16.44
C ALA A 88 12.54 -3.81 -16.86
N SER A 89 11.79 -4.54 -16.06
CA SER A 89 10.34 -4.68 -16.20
C SER A 89 9.64 -4.30 -14.90
N HIS A 90 8.48 -3.68 -15.03
CA HIS A 90 7.72 -3.12 -13.92
C HIS A 90 6.35 -3.78 -13.82
N TYR A 91 6.02 -4.30 -12.65
CA TYR A 91 4.73 -4.89 -12.35
C TYR A 91 4.04 -4.08 -11.24
N LYS A 92 2.72 -3.98 -11.35
CA LYS A 92 1.86 -3.26 -10.40
C LYS A 92 0.68 -4.16 -10.06
N CYS A 93 0.57 -4.55 -8.80
CA CYS A 93 -0.50 -5.43 -8.33
C CYS A 93 -1.21 -4.78 -7.14
N ASN A 94 -2.53 -4.60 -7.22
CA ASN A 94 -3.32 -4.18 -6.06
C ASN A 94 -3.42 -5.39 -5.11
N VAL A 95 -2.96 -5.25 -3.87
CA VAL A 95 -2.91 -6.33 -2.87
C VAL A 95 -3.96 -6.21 -1.77
N ALA A 96 -4.56 -5.04 -1.61
CA ALA A 96 -5.77 -4.84 -0.82
C ALA A 96 -6.55 -3.64 -1.39
N GLU A 97 -7.86 -3.68 -1.31
CA GLU A 97 -8.73 -2.64 -1.85
C GLU A 97 -9.98 -2.46 -0.98
N ILE A 98 -10.37 -1.21 -0.74
CA ILE A 98 -11.66 -0.86 -0.16
C ILE A 98 -12.33 0.14 -1.08
N ASN A 99 -13.60 -0.11 -1.41
CA ASN A 99 -14.46 0.86 -2.07
C ASN A 99 -15.62 1.16 -1.12
N SER A 100 -15.67 2.38 -0.58
CA SER A 100 -16.63 2.78 0.45
C SER A 100 -17.50 3.94 -0.05
N GLU A 101 -18.81 3.75 0.09
CA GLU A 101 -19.84 4.78 -0.13
C GLU A 101 -20.43 5.27 1.20
N GLU A 102 -20.04 4.66 2.32
CA GLU A 102 -20.52 5.05 3.64
C GLU A 102 -19.93 6.41 4.06
N GLY A 103 -20.83 7.35 4.41
CA GLY A 103 -20.47 8.74 4.73
C GLY A 103 -20.40 9.65 3.51
N PHE A 104 -20.83 9.18 2.33
CA PHE A 104 -20.95 9.95 1.09
C PHE A 104 -22.43 10.15 0.69
N PRO A 105 -22.75 11.17 -0.12
CA PRO A 105 -21.84 12.14 -0.72
C PRO A 105 -21.31 13.19 0.27
N ILE A 106 -20.10 13.68 0.05
CA ILE A 106 -19.60 14.91 0.67
C ILE A 106 -20.04 16.06 -0.23
N TRP A 107 -20.91 16.92 0.30
CA TRP A 107 -21.53 18.00 -0.45
C TRP A 107 -20.54 19.16 -0.73
N PRO A 108 -20.81 20.01 -1.73
CA PRO A 108 -20.10 21.26 -1.91
C PRO A 108 -20.08 22.08 -0.62
N SER A 109 -18.97 22.76 -0.35
CA SER A 109 -18.75 23.58 0.84
C SER A 109 -18.83 22.83 2.19
N GLN A 110 -18.77 21.50 2.18
CA GLN A 110 -18.69 20.68 3.40
C GLN A 110 -17.22 20.37 3.74
N THR A 111 -16.78 20.81 4.92
CA THR A 111 -15.40 20.63 5.40
C THR A 111 -15.34 19.80 6.67
N GLY A 112 -14.15 19.32 7.04
CA GLY A 112 -13.92 18.55 8.26
C GLY A 112 -14.48 17.13 8.22
N TRP A 113 -14.79 16.58 7.04
CA TRP A 113 -15.15 15.16 6.94
C TRP A 113 -13.92 14.33 7.28
N CYS A 114 -14.07 13.36 8.17
CA CYS A 114 -12.99 12.52 8.64
C CYS A 114 -13.47 11.08 8.79
N LYS A 115 -12.68 10.12 8.31
CA LYS A 115 -12.97 8.70 8.47
C LYS A 115 -11.70 7.87 8.49
N VAL A 116 -11.69 6.88 9.38
CA VAL A 116 -10.60 5.92 9.52
C VAL A 116 -10.97 4.61 8.82
N TYR A 117 -10.07 4.14 7.96
CA TYR A 117 -10.16 2.88 7.25
C TYR A 117 -9.07 1.91 7.73
N ARG A 118 -9.31 0.61 7.56
CA ARG A 118 -8.37 -0.45 7.92
C ARG A 118 -8.24 -1.42 6.75
N LEU A 119 -7.02 -1.61 6.25
CA LEU A 119 -6.72 -2.55 5.16
C LEU A 119 -5.68 -3.57 5.63
N CYS A 120 -5.89 -4.85 5.38
CA CYS A 120 -4.91 -5.88 5.68
C CYS A 120 -4.47 -6.57 4.39
N PRO A 121 -3.26 -6.27 3.86
CA PRO A 121 -2.75 -6.93 2.67
C PRO A 121 -2.29 -8.36 3.00
N LEU A 122 -3.06 -9.35 2.60
CA LEU A 122 -2.77 -10.77 2.84
C LEU A 122 -2.54 -11.52 1.53
N LEU A 123 -1.60 -12.48 1.51
CA LEU A 123 -1.39 -13.32 0.33
C LEU A 123 -2.63 -14.17 0.00
N VAL A 124 -3.38 -14.61 1.02
CA VAL A 124 -4.56 -15.48 0.84
C VAL A 124 -5.59 -14.89 -0.12
N ASP A 125 -5.77 -13.56 -0.10
CA ASP A 125 -6.71 -12.83 -0.95
C ASP A 125 -6.16 -12.47 -2.35
N ASN A 126 -4.92 -12.89 -2.64
CA ASN A 126 -4.18 -12.50 -3.84
C ASN A 126 -3.51 -13.67 -4.56
N ARG A 127 -3.80 -14.92 -4.17
CA ARG A 127 -3.18 -16.14 -4.73
C ARG A 127 -3.46 -16.34 -6.23
N ASP A 128 -4.54 -15.76 -6.72
CA ASP A 128 -4.96 -15.80 -8.13
C ASP A 128 -4.21 -14.80 -9.02
N LYS A 129 -3.49 -13.83 -8.43
CA LYS A 129 -2.86 -12.74 -9.17
C LYS A 129 -1.49 -13.12 -9.73
N SER A 130 -1.32 -12.91 -11.03
CA SER A 130 -0.02 -13.01 -11.72
C SER A 130 0.83 -11.76 -11.49
N GLY A 131 2.16 -11.91 -11.48
CA GLY A 131 3.11 -10.78 -11.39
C GLY A 131 3.31 -10.21 -9.98
N LEU A 132 2.77 -10.90 -8.98
CA LEU A 132 2.95 -10.59 -7.56
C LEU A 132 4.32 -11.09 -7.08
N ALA A 133 5.06 -10.24 -6.37
CA ALA A 133 6.30 -10.65 -5.72
C ALA A 133 6.01 -11.27 -4.36
N LEU A 134 6.64 -12.42 -4.09
CA LEU A 134 6.50 -13.22 -2.89
C LEU A 134 7.87 -13.43 -2.22
N ASP A 135 7.89 -13.74 -0.93
CA ASP A 135 9.11 -14.08 -0.18
C ASP A 135 9.52 -15.58 -0.30
N GLY A 136 8.75 -16.37 -1.04
CA GLY A 136 8.98 -17.79 -1.26
C GLY A 136 8.09 -18.40 -2.34
N ASP A 137 8.05 -19.73 -2.39
CA ASP A 137 7.21 -20.49 -3.31
C ASP A 137 5.75 -20.42 -2.88
N LEU A 138 4.84 -20.14 -3.82
CA LEU A 138 3.40 -20.06 -3.59
C LEU A 138 2.81 -21.35 -2.98
N LYS A 139 3.45 -22.50 -3.20
CA LYS A 139 3.03 -23.80 -2.64
C LYS A 139 3.33 -23.93 -1.14
N ASN A 140 4.21 -23.11 -0.60
CA ASN A 140 4.62 -23.20 0.80
C ASN A 140 3.62 -22.41 1.66
N GLU A 141 3.18 -23.01 2.76
CA GLU A 141 2.19 -22.39 3.66
C GLU A 141 2.73 -21.11 4.33
N ASP A 142 4.04 -21.07 4.62
CA ASP A 142 4.72 -19.93 5.26
C ASP A 142 5.05 -18.78 4.30
N THR A 143 4.60 -18.83 3.04
CA THR A 143 4.93 -17.78 2.06
C THR A 143 3.99 -16.59 2.18
N ASN A 144 4.56 -15.40 2.13
CA ASN A 144 3.88 -14.11 2.21
C ASN A 144 4.13 -13.26 0.97
N LEU A 145 3.49 -12.08 0.94
CA LEU A 145 3.88 -11.02 0.02
C LEU A 145 5.36 -10.66 0.24
N ALA A 146 6.07 -10.30 -0.83
CA ALA A 146 7.45 -9.84 -0.69
C ALA A 146 7.52 -8.60 0.21
N SER A 147 8.43 -8.63 1.19
CA SER A 147 8.76 -7.47 2.01
C SER A 147 9.42 -6.37 1.17
N SER A 148 9.28 -5.11 1.59
CA SER A 148 9.92 -3.97 0.93
C SER A 148 11.45 -4.14 0.88
N THR A 149 12.04 -3.93 -0.30
CA THR A 149 13.49 -3.91 -0.48
C THR A 149 14.06 -2.63 0.13
N MET A 150 14.89 -2.75 1.17
CA MET A 150 15.68 -1.62 1.66
C MET A 150 16.83 -1.33 0.69
N CYS A 151 16.90 -0.12 0.15
CA CYS A 151 18.11 0.35 -0.49
C CYS A 151 19.12 0.67 0.61
N VAL A 152 20.16 -0.17 0.74
CA VAL A 152 21.35 0.26 1.48
C VAL A 152 22.05 1.23 0.53
N GLU A 153 21.96 2.53 0.81
CA GLU A 153 22.86 3.48 0.16
C GLU A 153 24.27 3.06 0.54
N PHE A 154 25.00 2.50 -0.43
CA PHE A 154 26.45 2.42 -0.31
C PHE A 154 26.94 3.86 -0.37
N ALA A 155 27.14 4.47 0.80
CA ALA A 155 27.81 5.76 0.92
C ALA A 155 29.08 5.71 0.07
N LYS A 156 29.17 6.63 -0.88
CA LYS A 156 30.29 6.75 -1.80
C LYS A 156 31.46 7.47 -1.15
#